data_AF-A0A672NDV0-F1
#
_entry.id   AF-A0A672NDV0-F1
#
_cell.length_a   1.000
_cell.length_b   1.000
_cell.length_c   1.000
_cell.angle_alpha   90.00
_cell.angle_beta   90.00
_cell.angle_gamma   90.00
#
_symmetry.space_group_name_H-M   'P 1'
#
loop_
_entity.id
_entity.type
_entity.pdbx_description
1 polymer ?
#
loop_
_entity_poly.entity_id
_entity_poly.type
_entity_poly.pdbx_seq_one_letter_code
_entity_poly.pdbx_strand_id
1 'polypeptide(L)'
;MVRHLFILHTVILLAMFPGSEMAFFVTVSVSVMEGDSVTLHTDVKANQQDGIRWYFNGIRIAQINGDLSHTCTDVQCDEGTERFKDRLKLDHQTGSLTITNIRTTDPGLYKLQIISSNSISEKIFSITIHVMEGETVTFDPGVINNPNYLMRWYFNDSLITEITGDQSKICTDADERFRDRLQLDHQTESLIITNTRTTDSGDYHLEIITNSSSIRRQYSIRIISEQSHSETVTSEMIQHNFYSRCIIVVVAAAAMSWRRRYLLCHAWS
;
A
#
# COMPACT_ATOMS: atom_id res chain seq x y z
N MET A 1 -7.47 -10.44 -22.29
CA MET A 1 -6.96 -10.96 -21.00
C MET A 1 -7.27 -9.91 -19.97
N VAL A 2 -8.26 -10.15 -19.11
CA VAL A 2 -8.81 -9.13 -18.20
C VAL A 2 -7.82 -8.96 -17.05
N ARG A 3 -7.09 -7.84 -17.04
CA ARG A 3 -6.07 -7.48 -16.06
C ARG A 3 -6.65 -6.54 -15.01
N HIS A 4 -7.54 -7.01 -14.15
CA HIS A 4 -7.96 -6.21 -13.00
C HIS A 4 -8.17 -7.13 -11.80
N LEU A 5 -7.14 -7.25 -10.97
CA LEU A 5 -7.18 -7.92 -9.67
C LEU A 5 -7.16 -6.83 -8.60
N PHE A 6 -8.31 -6.56 -7.98
CA PHE A 6 -8.41 -5.65 -6.84
C PHE A 6 -8.82 -6.45 -5.61
N ILE A 7 -7.86 -6.69 -4.72
CA ILE A 7 -8.14 -7.36 -3.46
C ILE A 7 -7.93 -6.33 -2.34
N LEU A 8 -9.02 -5.91 -1.70
CA LEU A 8 -9.03 -5.12 -0.47
C LEU A 8 -9.25 -6.06 0.71
N HIS A 9 -8.18 -6.39 1.45
CA HIS A 9 -8.32 -7.09 2.74
C HIS A 9 -8.20 -6.06 3.86
N THR A 10 -9.32 -5.68 4.46
CA THR A 10 -9.32 -4.92 5.72
C THR A 10 -8.89 -5.83 6.88
N VAL A 11 -7.64 -5.70 7.33
CA VAL A 11 -7.12 -6.34 8.54
C VAL A 11 -7.06 -5.28 9.65
N ILE A 12 -7.95 -5.35 10.64
CA ILE A 12 -7.95 -4.44 11.79
C ILE A 12 -7.08 -5.07 12.89
N LEU A 13 -5.92 -4.49 13.18
CA LEU A 13 -5.02 -4.94 14.23
C LEU A 13 -5.22 -4.09 15.49
N LEU A 14 -5.85 -4.66 16.53
CA LEU A 14 -6.08 -4.00 17.82
C LEU A 14 -4.89 -4.23 18.76
N ALA A 15 -3.99 -3.26 18.87
CA ALA A 15 -2.95 -3.28 19.92
C ALA A 15 -3.49 -2.60 21.19
N MET A 16 -3.86 -3.39 22.20
CA MET A 16 -4.20 -2.88 23.52
C MET A 16 -2.94 -2.80 24.38
N PHE A 17 -2.38 -1.59 24.56
CA PHE A 17 -1.41 -1.35 25.63
C PHE A 17 -2.17 -0.94 26.91
N PRO A 18 -1.91 -1.57 28.07
CA PRO A 18 -2.51 -1.13 29.32
C PRO A 18 -1.99 0.28 29.67
N GLY A 19 -2.87 1.29 29.69
CA GLY A 19 -2.61 2.55 30.40
C GLY A 19 -2.14 3.76 29.59
N SER A 20 -2.33 3.82 28.26
CA SER A 20 -2.19 5.08 27.49
C SER A 20 -3.41 5.30 26.60
N GLU A 21 -3.74 6.57 26.30
CA GLU A 21 -4.81 6.94 25.36
C GLU A 21 -4.74 6.04 24.12
N MET A 22 -5.85 5.38 23.79
CA MET A 22 -5.93 4.51 22.61
C MET A 22 -5.67 5.34 21.35
N ALA A 23 -4.46 5.29 20.83
CA ALA A 23 -4.19 5.66 19.45
C ALA A 23 -4.61 4.48 18.56
N PHE A 24 -5.85 4.53 18.06
CA PHE A 24 -6.34 3.56 17.10
C PHE A 24 -5.69 3.83 15.74
N PHE A 25 -4.59 3.13 15.43
CA PHE A 25 -4.02 3.15 14.08
C PHE A 25 -4.81 2.18 13.20
N VAL A 26 -5.63 2.71 12.29
CA VAL A 26 -6.26 1.91 11.24
C VAL A 26 -5.23 1.65 10.16
N THR A 27 -4.76 0.41 10.07
CA THR A 27 -4.00 -0.06 8.91
C THR A 27 -4.96 -0.75 7.94
N VAL A 28 -5.01 -0.28 6.69
CA VAL A 28 -5.77 -0.90 5.60
C VAL A 28 -4.80 -1.57 4.64
N SER A 29 -4.96 -2.86 4.39
CA SER A 29 -4.10 -3.58 3.43
C SER A 29 -4.77 -3.64 2.07
N VAL A 30 -4.02 -3.29 1.03
CA VAL A 30 -4.47 -3.26 -0.36
C VAL A 30 -3.49 -4.04 -1.20
N SER A 31 -3.99 -4.94 -2.05
CA SER A 31 -3.17 -5.69 -3.01
C SER A 31 -3.56 -5.35 -4.44
N VAL A 32 -2.54 -5.15 -5.28
CA VAL A 32 -2.67 -4.69 -6.67
C VAL A 32 -1.62 -5.35 -7.56
N MET A 33 -1.95 -5.62 -8.82
CA MET A 33 -0.98 -6.11 -9.81
C MET A 33 -0.04 -4.99 -10.25
N GLU A 34 1.20 -5.33 -10.56
CA GLU A 34 2.09 -4.43 -11.27
C GLU A 34 1.46 -3.95 -12.59
N GLY A 35 1.58 -2.65 -12.87
CA GLY A 35 1.00 -1.98 -14.04
C GLY A 35 -0.44 -1.50 -13.86
N ASP A 36 -1.16 -2.01 -12.85
CA ASP A 36 -2.53 -1.58 -12.58
C ASP A 36 -2.57 -0.27 -11.77
N SER A 37 -3.77 0.26 -11.52
CA SER A 37 -3.99 1.42 -10.66
C SER A 37 -4.62 1.00 -9.33
N VAL A 38 -4.39 1.75 -8.26
CA VAL A 38 -5.02 1.55 -6.96
C VAL A 38 -5.57 2.87 -6.42
N THR A 39 -6.74 2.84 -5.80
CA THR A 39 -7.35 3.99 -5.12
C THR A 39 -7.42 3.73 -3.62
N LEU A 40 -6.78 4.61 -2.86
CA LEU A 40 -6.78 4.62 -1.39
C LEU A 40 -7.91 5.52 -0.90
N HIS A 41 -9.01 4.90 -0.48
CA HIS A 41 -10.20 5.61 -0.02
C HIS A 41 -10.02 6.14 1.41
N THR A 42 -10.15 7.46 1.56
CA THR A 42 -10.11 8.14 2.85
C THR A 42 -11.33 7.83 3.72
N ASP A 43 -12.47 7.53 3.09
CA ASP A 43 -13.80 7.42 3.71
C ASP A 43 -14.29 8.71 4.38
N VAL A 44 -13.67 9.85 4.07
CA VAL A 44 -14.05 11.16 4.59
C VAL A 44 -15.24 11.70 3.79
N LYS A 45 -16.31 12.08 4.51
CA LYS A 45 -17.40 12.86 3.92
C LYS A 45 -16.99 14.33 3.90
N ALA A 46 -17.10 14.96 2.74
CA ALA A 46 -16.66 16.32 2.46
C ALA A 46 -17.06 17.33 3.55
N ASN A 47 -16.14 17.62 4.47
CA ASN A 47 -16.13 18.84 5.26
C ASN A 47 -15.07 19.75 4.61
N GLN A 48 -15.52 20.87 4.03
CA GLN A 48 -14.68 21.83 3.29
C GLN A 48 -13.75 22.66 4.20
N GLN A 49 -13.33 22.12 5.34
CA GLN A 49 -12.40 22.77 6.26
C GLN A 49 -11.28 21.85 6.71
N ASP A 50 -11.38 20.54 6.46
CA ASP A 50 -10.34 19.59 6.87
C ASP A 50 -9.23 19.54 5.81
N GLY A 51 -7.99 19.77 6.22
CA GLY A 51 -6.82 19.59 5.39
C GLY A 51 -6.48 18.11 5.24
N ILE A 52 -6.06 17.70 4.05
CA ILE A 52 -5.68 16.31 3.76
C ILE A 52 -4.23 16.29 3.30
N ARG A 53 -3.43 15.39 3.87
CA ARG A 53 -2.05 15.17 3.46
C ARG A 53 -1.76 13.69 3.32
N TRP A 54 -1.07 13.34 2.24
CA TRP A 54 -0.58 12.00 1.98
C TRP A 54 0.93 11.97 2.03
N TYR A 55 1.46 10.96 2.73
CA TYR A 55 2.89 10.73 2.86
C TYR A 55 3.26 9.32 2.41
N PHE A 56 4.41 9.21 1.77
CA PHE A 56 5.06 7.94 1.43
C PHE A 56 6.52 8.04 1.84
N ASN A 57 7.02 7.07 2.62
CA ASN A 57 8.38 7.10 3.18
C ASN A 57 8.76 8.42 3.89
N GLY A 58 7.79 9.06 4.55
CA GLY A 58 7.97 10.35 5.24
C GLY A 58 7.97 11.58 4.33
N ILE A 59 7.89 11.39 3.02
CA ILE A 59 7.82 12.46 2.01
C ILE A 59 6.36 12.78 1.72
N ARG A 60 6.00 14.06 1.66
CA ARG A 60 4.63 14.48 1.35
C ARG A 60 4.39 14.39 -0.15
N ILE A 61 3.53 13.46 -0.57
CA ILE A 61 3.27 13.18 -1.98
C ILE A 61 1.97 13.81 -2.50
N ALA A 62 1.04 14.22 -1.63
CA ALA A 62 -0.17 14.93 -2.04
C ALA A 62 -0.73 15.76 -0.88
N GLN A 63 -1.40 16.87 -1.20
CA GLN A 63 -2.05 17.70 -0.19
C GLN A 63 -3.27 18.42 -0.75
N ILE A 64 -4.30 18.56 0.09
CA ILE A 64 -5.42 19.48 -0.07
C ILE A 64 -5.46 20.37 1.17
N ASN A 65 -5.47 21.69 1.01
CA ASN A 65 -5.75 22.59 2.13
C ASN A 65 -7.23 22.55 2.49
N GLY A 66 -7.55 22.74 3.78
CA GLY A 66 -8.93 22.73 4.25
C GLY A 66 -9.82 23.73 3.51
N ASP A 67 -9.31 24.93 3.21
CA ASP A 67 -10.01 25.97 2.44
C ASP A 67 -10.00 25.77 0.92
N LEU A 68 -9.46 24.62 0.45
CA LEU A 68 -9.27 24.28 -0.96
C LEU A 68 -8.43 25.28 -1.77
N SER A 69 -7.76 26.23 -1.11
CA SER A 69 -6.93 27.26 -1.76
C SER A 69 -5.73 26.68 -2.50
N HIS A 70 -5.29 25.51 -2.07
CA HIS A 70 -4.12 24.85 -2.60
C HIS A 70 -4.33 23.34 -2.63
N THR A 71 -4.04 22.74 -3.77
CA THR A 71 -3.87 21.30 -3.92
C THR A 71 -2.58 21.05 -4.70
N CYS A 72 -1.84 20.03 -4.30
CA CYS A 72 -0.63 19.61 -4.98
C CYS A 72 -0.53 18.07 -5.03
N THR A 73 0.26 17.58 -5.99
CA THR A 73 0.65 16.17 -6.09
C THR A 73 2.11 16.04 -6.52
N ASP A 74 2.81 15.05 -5.98
CA ASP A 74 4.21 14.67 -6.25
C ASP A 74 5.14 15.89 -6.32
N VAL A 75 5.71 16.17 -7.50
CA VAL A 75 6.59 17.32 -7.79
C VAL A 75 6.04 18.69 -7.36
N GLN A 76 4.72 18.84 -7.27
CA GLN A 76 4.09 20.10 -6.83
C GLN A 76 4.09 20.24 -5.30
N CYS A 77 4.19 19.14 -4.55
CA CYS A 77 4.17 19.12 -3.09
C CYS A 77 5.56 19.11 -2.46
N ASP A 78 6.54 18.59 -3.20
CA ASP A 78 7.94 18.48 -2.81
C ASP A 78 8.82 18.46 -4.08
N GLU A 79 9.86 19.30 -4.15
CA GLU A 79 10.78 19.37 -5.31
C GLU A 79 11.70 18.14 -5.40
N GLY A 80 11.66 17.23 -4.40
CA GLY A 80 12.70 16.22 -4.19
C GLY A 80 12.51 14.86 -4.85
N THR A 81 11.32 14.45 -5.30
CA THR A 81 11.13 13.10 -5.85
C THR A 81 10.11 13.10 -7.00
N GLU A 82 10.55 13.10 -8.25
CA GLU A 82 9.70 12.86 -9.44
C GLU A 82 9.18 11.40 -9.52
N ARG A 83 9.03 10.72 -8.38
CA ARG A 83 8.75 9.28 -8.29
C ARG A 83 7.40 8.94 -8.89
N PHE A 84 6.39 9.72 -8.53
CA PHE A 84 5.01 9.50 -8.98
C PHE A 84 4.58 10.52 -10.03
N LYS A 85 5.55 11.09 -10.76
CA LYS A 85 5.31 12.08 -11.80
C LYS A 85 4.27 11.56 -12.78
N ASP A 86 3.20 12.34 -12.96
CA ASP A 86 2.03 12.05 -13.79
C ASP A 86 1.21 10.79 -13.38
N ARG A 87 1.50 10.18 -12.23
CA ARG A 87 0.85 8.94 -11.76
C ARG A 87 -0.05 9.11 -10.54
N LEU A 88 0.02 10.23 -9.83
CA LEU A 88 -0.91 10.54 -8.73
C LEU A 88 -2.12 11.30 -9.24
N LYS A 89 -3.30 10.88 -8.79
CA LYS A 89 -4.55 11.62 -8.94
C LYS A 89 -5.21 11.76 -7.58
N LEU A 90 -5.44 13.00 -7.16
CA LEU A 90 -6.07 13.31 -5.89
C LEU A 90 -7.50 13.77 -6.13
N ASP A 91 -8.47 13.08 -5.54
CA ASP A 91 -9.87 13.48 -5.60
C ASP A 91 -10.12 14.64 -4.64
N HIS A 92 -10.45 15.82 -5.16
CA HIS A 92 -10.67 17.01 -4.35
C HIS A 92 -11.91 16.95 -3.45
N GLN A 93 -12.87 16.07 -3.73
CA GLN A 93 -14.11 15.94 -2.95
C GLN A 93 -13.94 15.00 -1.76
N THR A 94 -13.26 13.87 -1.98
CA THR A 94 -13.09 12.83 -0.95
C THR A 94 -11.69 12.85 -0.32
N GLY A 95 -10.70 13.43 -0.98
CA GLY A 95 -9.29 13.33 -0.63
C GLY A 95 -8.65 11.98 -0.94
N SER A 96 -9.37 11.08 -1.63
CA SER A 96 -8.86 9.76 -2.02
C SER A 96 -7.69 9.90 -2.99
N LEU A 97 -6.63 9.14 -2.75
CA LEU A 97 -5.43 9.14 -3.59
C LEU A 97 -5.48 7.94 -4.53
N THR A 98 -5.41 8.19 -5.83
CA THR A 98 -5.23 7.15 -6.85
C THR A 98 -3.80 7.18 -7.37
N ILE A 99 -3.18 6.00 -7.39
CA ILE A 99 -1.85 5.79 -7.96
C ILE A 99 -2.05 4.93 -9.20
N THR A 100 -1.70 5.45 -10.36
CA THR A 100 -1.83 4.73 -11.64
C THR A 100 -0.50 4.10 -12.06
N ASN A 101 -0.57 2.99 -12.80
CA ASN A 101 0.62 2.30 -13.31
C ASN A 101 1.61 2.00 -12.19
N ILE A 102 1.14 1.19 -11.23
CA ILE A 102 1.89 0.75 -10.06
C ILE A 102 3.15 -0.01 -10.50
N ARG A 103 4.29 0.35 -9.93
CA ARG A 103 5.60 -0.25 -10.20
C ARG A 103 6.10 -1.02 -8.99
N THR A 104 7.07 -1.91 -9.15
CA THR A 104 7.68 -2.65 -8.02
C THR A 104 8.30 -1.76 -6.94
N THR A 105 8.52 -0.48 -7.24
CA THR A 105 9.01 0.54 -6.31
C THR A 105 7.91 1.16 -5.46
N ASP A 106 6.65 1.06 -5.85
CA ASP A 106 5.54 1.71 -5.15
C ASP A 106 4.92 0.96 -3.94
N PRO A 107 5.30 -0.28 -3.54
CA PRO A 107 4.71 -0.91 -2.37
C PRO A 107 5.25 -0.26 -1.09
N GLY A 108 4.51 -0.47 0.00
CA GLY A 108 4.88 0.04 1.31
C GLY A 108 3.75 0.79 1.99
N LEU A 109 4.12 1.61 2.98
CA LEU A 109 3.18 2.31 3.84
C LEU A 109 2.90 3.72 3.34
N TYR A 110 1.63 3.98 3.09
CA TYR A 110 1.09 5.29 2.75
C TYR A 110 0.33 5.83 3.94
N LYS A 111 0.75 6.99 4.44
CA LYS A 111 0.15 7.63 5.60
C LYS A 111 -0.76 8.77 5.16
N LEU A 112 -2.04 8.64 5.48
CA LEU A 112 -3.04 9.70 5.38
C LEU A 112 -3.09 10.47 6.70
N GLN A 113 -3.04 11.79 6.63
CA GLN A 113 -3.37 12.70 7.71
C GLN A 113 -4.57 13.57 7.31
N ILE A 114 -5.61 13.56 8.15
CA ILE A 114 -6.77 14.44 8.05
C ILE A 114 -6.67 15.43 9.21
N ILE A 115 -6.55 16.70 8.89
CA ILE A 115 -6.27 17.79 9.81
C ILE A 115 -7.52 18.65 9.91
N SER A 116 -8.23 18.51 11.01
CA SER A 116 -9.34 19.41 11.35
C SER A 116 -8.84 20.55 12.24
N SER A 117 -9.71 21.50 12.55
CA SER A 117 -9.39 22.65 13.40
C SER A 117 -8.82 22.28 14.78
N ASN A 118 -9.25 21.14 15.34
CA ASN A 118 -8.92 20.75 16.72
C ASN A 118 -8.34 19.33 16.84
N SER A 119 -8.17 18.60 15.75
CA SER A 119 -7.65 17.23 15.79
C SER A 119 -6.95 16.81 14.51
N ILE A 120 -6.03 15.85 14.63
CA ILE A 120 -5.40 15.17 13.50
C ILE A 120 -5.78 13.69 13.60
N SER A 121 -6.36 13.16 12.52
CA SER A 121 -6.63 11.74 12.36
C SER A 121 -5.64 11.14 11.38
N GLU A 122 -5.12 9.95 11.69
CA GLU A 122 -4.15 9.25 10.86
C GLU A 122 -4.68 7.88 10.44
N LYS A 123 -4.46 7.52 9.17
CA LYS A 123 -4.77 6.20 8.62
C LYS A 123 -3.57 5.72 7.80
N ILE A 124 -3.21 4.46 7.95
CA ILE A 124 -2.09 3.86 7.23
C ILE A 124 -2.66 2.90 6.20
N PHE A 125 -2.19 2.98 4.96
CA PHE A 125 -2.47 2.01 3.93
C PHE A 125 -1.20 1.23 3.64
N SER A 126 -1.26 -0.09 3.75
CA SER A 126 -0.18 -0.99 3.35
C SER A 126 -0.49 -1.51 1.95
N ILE A 127 0.34 -1.16 0.97
CA ILE A 127 0.20 -1.65 -0.40
C ILE A 127 1.14 -2.84 -0.60
N THR A 128 0.55 -3.98 -0.96
CA THR A 128 1.24 -5.17 -1.43
C THR A 128 1.10 -5.26 -2.95
N ILE A 129 2.20 -5.50 -3.66
CA ILE A 129 2.18 -5.64 -5.12
C ILE A 129 2.30 -7.10 -5.51
N HIS A 130 1.52 -7.50 -6.50
CA HIS A 130 1.61 -8.79 -7.14
C HIS A 130 2.44 -8.69 -8.42
N VAL A 131 3.46 -9.53 -8.53
CA VAL A 131 4.41 -9.57 -9.66
C VAL A 131 4.41 -10.99 -10.23
N MET A 132 4.54 -11.13 -11.54
CA MET A 132 4.60 -12.45 -12.19
C MET A 132 5.94 -13.13 -11.91
N GLU A 133 5.89 -14.45 -11.71
CA GLU A 133 7.09 -15.27 -11.58
C GLU A 133 8.00 -15.13 -12.82
N GLY A 134 9.32 -15.06 -12.59
CA GLY A 134 10.33 -14.82 -13.61
C GLY A 134 10.64 -13.35 -13.87
N GLU A 135 9.80 -12.41 -13.42
CA GLU A 135 10.05 -10.98 -13.56
C GLU A 135 11.16 -10.49 -12.61
N THR A 136 11.61 -9.26 -12.86
CA THR A 136 12.61 -8.57 -12.03
C THR A 136 11.93 -7.60 -11.08
N VAL A 137 12.30 -7.68 -9.80
CA VAL A 137 11.82 -6.76 -8.76
C VAL A 137 12.95 -5.85 -8.34
N THR A 138 12.67 -4.55 -8.31
CA THR A 138 13.61 -3.53 -7.84
C THR A 138 13.07 -2.85 -6.59
N PHE A 139 13.85 -2.86 -5.51
CA PHE A 139 13.60 -2.15 -4.27
C PHE A 139 14.46 -0.89 -4.20
N ASP A 140 13.80 0.26 -4.34
CA ASP A 140 14.47 1.55 -4.40
C ASP A 140 14.65 2.17 -3.00
N PRO A 141 15.89 2.34 -2.51
CA PRO A 141 16.17 2.96 -1.21
C PRO A 141 15.84 4.45 -1.15
N GLY A 142 15.48 5.06 -2.28
CA GLY A 142 15.23 6.49 -2.50
C GLY A 142 16.41 7.37 -2.17
N VAL A 143 16.15 8.66 -2.00
CA VAL A 143 17.20 9.67 -1.82
C VAL A 143 17.92 9.50 -0.48
N ILE A 144 19.24 9.34 -0.52
CA ILE A 144 20.14 9.29 0.64
C ILE A 144 21.08 10.48 0.59
N ASN A 145 20.98 11.37 1.60
CA ASN A 145 21.68 12.66 1.59
C ASN A 145 23.05 12.65 2.30
N ASN A 146 23.47 11.53 2.89
CA ASN A 146 24.69 11.43 3.69
C ASN A 146 25.51 10.24 3.20
N PRO A 147 26.82 10.37 2.93
CA PRO A 147 27.68 9.25 2.52
C PRO A 147 28.08 8.31 3.66
N ASN A 148 27.96 8.73 4.93
CA ASN A 148 28.27 7.90 6.09
C ASN A 148 27.00 7.25 6.64
N TYR A 149 26.50 6.26 5.91
CA TYR A 149 25.35 5.45 6.29
C TYR A 149 25.70 3.97 6.26
N LEU A 150 24.93 3.21 7.04
CA LEU A 150 24.86 1.76 6.98
C LEU A 150 23.48 1.38 6.47
N MET A 151 23.44 0.68 5.35
CA MET A 151 22.21 0.19 4.74
C MET A 151 22.12 -1.31 4.92
N ARG A 152 20.97 -1.78 5.43
CA ARG A 152 20.70 -3.20 5.64
C ARG A 152 19.38 -3.59 5.00
N TRP A 153 19.42 -4.65 4.23
CA TRP A 153 18.26 -5.24 3.59
C TRP A 153 17.86 -6.52 4.31
N TYR A 154 16.57 -6.61 4.62
CA TYR A 154 15.98 -7.73 5.32
C TYR A 154 14.86 -8.34 4.49
N PHE A 155 14.70 -9.65 4.60
CA PHE A 155 13.56 -10.41 4.10
C PHE A 155 12.99 -11.24 5.24
N ASN A 156 11.71 -11.04 5.55
CA ASN A 156 11.03 -11.67 6.69
C ASN A 156 11.89 -11.60 7.98
N ASP A 157 12.38 -10.39 8.28
CA ASP A 157 13.27 -10.07 9.41
C ASP A 157 14.65 -10.74 9.42
N SER A 158 15.00 -11.49 8.38
CA SER A 158 16.35 -12.06 8.19
C SER A 158 17.20 -11.11 7.34
N LEU A 159 18.39 -10.76 7.82
CA LEU A 159 19.33 -9.92 7.08
C LEU A 159 19.78 -10.66 5.82
N ILE A 160 19.58 -10.06 4.65
CA ILE A 160 20.02 -10.61 3.36
C ILE A 160 21.38 -10.02 2.98
N THR A 161 21.54 -8.71 3.12
CA THR A 161 22.79 -8.02 2.75
C THR A 161 22.93 -6.68 3.48
N GLU A 162 24.18 -6.23 3.60
CA GLU A 162 24.60 -4.97 4.23
C GLU A 162 25.57 -4.24 3.31
N ILE A 163 25.37 -2.92 3.17
CA ILE A 163 26.15 -2.03 2.32
C ILE A 163 26.50 -0.78 3.14
N THR A 164 27.75 -0.35 3.07
CA THR A 164 28.20 0.94 3.62
C THR A 164 28.15 2.02 2.55
N GLY A 165 27.92 3.28 2.94
CA GLY A 165 27.79 4.38 1.97
C GLY A 165 29.08 4.74 1.21
N ASP A 166 30.24 4.32 1.70
CA ASP A 166 31.51 4.35 0.95
C ASP A 166 31.71 3.11 0.04
N GLN A 167 30.73 2.21 0.03
CA GLN A 167 30.70 0.91 -0.67
C GLN A 167 31.92 0.02 -0.38
N SER A 168 32.68 0.32 0.68
CA SER A 168 33.91 -0.41 1.03
C SER A 168 33.63 -1.80 1.60
N LYS A 169 32.40 -2.03 2.07
CA LYS A 169 31.94 -3.29 2.62
C LYS A 169 30.59 -3.66 2.02
N ILE A 170 30.63 -4.60 1.08
CA ILE A 170 29.45 -5.30 0.57
C ILE A 170 29.49 -6.72 1.13
N CYS A 171 28.69 -6.97 2.15
CA CYS A 171 28.53 -8.32 2.68
C CYS A 171 27.70 -9.13 1.68
N THR A 172 28.38 -9.86 0.80
CA THR A 172 27.81 -10.76 -0.22
C THR A 172 27.64 -12.19 0.28
N ASP A 173 27.59 -12.40 1.60
CA ASP A 173 27.00 -13.64 2.17
C ASP A 173 25.47 -13.55 2.05
N ALA A 174 25.02 -13.28 0.82
CA ALA A 174 23.64 -13.19 0.46
C ALA A 174 23.01 -14.54 0.78
N ASP A 175 21.89 -14.51 1.50
CA ASP A 175 21.07 -15.68 1.77
C ASP A 175 21.06 -16.58 0.53
N GLU A 176 21.49 -17.85 0.68
CA GLU A 176 21.66 -18.80 -0.43
C GLU A 176 20.41 -18.91 -1.30
N ARG A 177 19.24 -18.58 -0.74
CA ARG A 177 17.97 -18.44 -1.45
C ARG A 177 18.03 -17.55 -2.70
N PHE A 178 18.81 -16.47 -2.65
CA PHE A 178 18.93 -15.50 -3.74
C PHE A 178 20.25 -15.61 -4.51
N ARG A 179 20.99 -16.71 -4.33
CA ARG A 179 22.23 -16.99 -5.05
C ARG A 179 22.02 -16.79 -6.55
N ASP A 180 22.96 -16.06 -7.17
CA ASP A 180 23.00 -15.70 -8.60
C ASP A 180 21.87 -14.77 -9.10
N ARG A 181 20.95 -14.34 -8.23
CA ARG A 181 19.78 -13.53 -8.60
C ARG A 181 19.72 -12.15 -7.93
N LEU A 182 20.31 -12.04 -6.74
CA LEU A 182 20.42 -10.79 -6.00
C LEU A 182 21.52 -9.91 -6.60
N GLN A 183 21.15 -8.69 -6.97
CA GLN A 183 22.06 -7.69 -7.51
C GLN A 183 21.86 -6.37 -6.76
N LEU A 184 22.93 -5.59 -6.66
CA LEU A 184 22.88 -4.23 -6.15
C LEU A 184 23.26 -3.28 -7.28
N ASP A 185 22.39 -2.33 -7.58
CA ASP A 185 22.72 -1.25 -8.50
C ASP A 185 23.56 -0.20 -7.77
N HIS A 186 24.82 -0.02 -8.16
CA HIS A 186 25.74 0.93 -7.52
C HIS A 186 25.41 2.40 -7.81
N GLN A 187 24.59 2.71 -8.82
CA GLN A 187 24.21 4.08 -9.16
C GLN A 187 22.97 4.52 -8.38
N THR A 188 21.99 3.64 -8.26
CA THR A 188 20.72 3.93 -7.58
C THR A 188 20.66 3.38 -6.16
N GLU A 189 21.63 2.54 -5.78
CA GLU A 189 21.70 1.79 -4.52
C GLU A 189 20.51 0.84 -4.33
N SER A 190 19.81 0.52 -5.42
CA SER A 190 18.63 -0.35 -5.43
C SER A 190 19.00 -1.82 -5.29
N LEU A 191 18.26 -2.54 -4.45
CA LEU A 191 18.32 -3.99 -4.40
C LEU A 191 17.46 -4.57 -5.52
N ILE A 192 18.04 -5.44 -6.33
CA ILE A 192 17.38 -6.05 -7.48
C ILE A 192 17.35 -7.56 -7.29
N ILE A 193 16.17 -8.16 -7.42
CA ILE A 193 16.00 -9.60 -7.49
C ILE A 193 15.53 -9.94 -8.90
N THR A 194 16.38 -10.62 -9.65
CA THR A 194 16.06 -11.12 -10.99
C THR A 194 15.46 -12.52 -10.94
N ASN A 195 14.71 -12.89 -11.98
CA ASN A 195 14.12 -14.23 -12.13
C ASN A 195 13.42 -14.67 -10.83
N THR A 196 12.48 -13.83 -10.38
CA THR A 196 11.77 -14.02 -9.12
C THR A 196 10.98 -15.32 -9.11
N ARG A 197 10.84 -15.92 -7.92
CA ARG A 197 10.13 -17.17 -7.68
C ARG A 197 9.00 -16.93 -6.70
N THR A 198 7.99 -17.80 -6.72
CA THR A 198 6.91 -17.76 -5.71
C THR A 198 7.43 -17.77 -4.26
N THR A 199 8.57 -18.43 -4.01
CA THR A 199 9.27 -18.48 -2.71
C THR A 199 9.93 -17.18 -2.27
N ASP A 200 10.08 -16.21 -3.18
CA ASP A 200 10.60 -14.88 -2.89
C ASP A 200 9.49 -13.92 -2.41
N SER A 201 8.24 -14.39 -2.32
CA SER A 201 7.15 -13.63 -1.72
C SER A 201 7.39 -13.38 -0.23
N GLY A 202 7.12 -12.17 0.22
CA GLY A 202 7.26 -11.80 1.62
C GLY A 202 7.44 -10.31 1.84
N ASP A 203 7.79 -9.97 3.07
CA ASP A 203 8.01 -8.60 3.48
C ASP A 203 9.50 -8.31 3.50
N TYR A 204 9.89 -7.41 2.61
CA TYR A 204 11.23 -6.85 2.55
C TYR A 204 11.24 -5.54 3.29
N HIS A 205 12.33 -5.26 4.01
CA HIS A 205 12.51 -3.93 4.55
C HIS A 205 13.97 -3.50 4.49
N LEU A 206 14.11 -2.19 4.38
CA LEU A 206 15.38 -1.50 4.35
C LEU A 206 15.55 -0.71 5.64
N GLU A 207 16.73 -0.78 6.25
CA GLU A 207 17.14 0.12 7.32
C GLU A 207 18.37 0.91 6.87
N ILE A 208 18.26 2.23 6.89
CA ILE A 208 19.35 3.16 6.60
C ILE A 208 19.68 3.87 7.91
N ILE A 209 20.84 3.56 8.46
CA ILE A 209 21.30 4.05 9.75
C ILE A 209 22.42 5.05 9.52
N THR A 210 22.27 6.24 10.09
CA THR A 210 23.32 7.25 10.16
C THR A 210 23.60 7.58 11.63
N ASN A 211 24.60 8.43 11.90
CA ASN A 211 24.91 8.85 13.26
C ASN A 211 23.78 9.63 13.95
N SER A 212 22.85 10.22 13.18
CA SER A 212 21.81 11.11 13.70
C SER A 212 20.38 10.65 13.40
N SER A 213 20.20 9.65 12.55
CA SER A 213 18.87 9.18 12.14
C SER A 213 18.87 7.71 11.73
N SER A 214 17.68 7.10 11.80
CA SER A 214 17.39 5.81 11.19
C SER A 214 16.14 5.95 10.33
N ILE A 215 16.21 5.46 9.10
CA ILE A 215 15.09 5.41 8.15
C ILE A 215 14.77 3.94 7.90
N ARG A 216 13.51 3.57 8.08
CA ARG A 216 13.00 2.24 7.73
C ARG A 216 12.00 2.34 6.58
N ARG A 217 12.16 1.50 5.57
CA ARG A 217 11.23 1.38 4.43
C ARG A 217 10.75 -0.05 4.30
N GLN A 218 9.50 -0.24 3.92
CA GLN A 218 8.86 -1.54 3.86
C GLN A 218 8.33 -1.79 2.45
N TYR A 219 8.49 -3.02 1.97
CA TYR A 219 8.04 -3.47 0.66
C TYR A 219 7.40 -4.85 0.83
N SER A 220 6.08 -4.93 0.63
CA SER A 220 5.36 -6.20 0.65
C SER A 220 5.13 -6.65 -0.78
N ILE A 221 5.69 -7.79 -1.16
CA ILE A 221 5.63 -8.30 -2.53
C ILE A 221 5.14 -9.75 -2.53
N ARG A 222 4.21 -10.03 -3.45
CA ARG A 222 3.70 -11.36 -3.72
C ARG A 222 4.04 -11.77 -5.14
N ILE A 223 4.82 -12.83 -5.30
CA ILE A 223 5.14 -13.39 -6.60
C ILE A 223 4.10 -14.46 -6.94
N ILE A 224 3.50 -14.35 -8.12
CA ILE A 224 2.47 -15.28 -8.59
C ILE A 224 2.93 -15.99 -9.87
N SER A 225 2.78 -17.32 -9.89
CA SER A 225 2.94 -18.12 -11.10
C SER A 225 1.68 -18.06 -11.97
N GLU A 226 1.79 -18.35 -13.26
CA GLU A 226 0.63 -18.41 -14.18
C GLU A 226 -0.48 -19.34 -13.66
N GLN A 227 -0.08 -20.48 -13.07
CA GLN A 227 -1.01 -21.45 -12.49
C GLN A 227 -1.74 -20.88 -11.25
N SER A 228 -1.01 -20.22 -10.35
CA SER A 228 -1.59 -19.58 -9.16
C SER A 228 -2.48 -18.36 -9.49
N HIS A 229 -2.16 -17.63 -10.56
CA HIS A 229 -2.96 -16.51 -11.02
C HIS A 229 -4.32 -17.00 -11.54
N SER A 230 -4.34 -18.08 -12.33
CA SER A 230 -5.59 -18.68 -12.82
C SER A 230 -6.48 -19.15 -11.66
N GLU A 231 -5.90 -19.79 -10.64
CA GLU A 231 -6.65 -20.23 -9.46
C GLU A 231 -7.21 -19.05 -8.65
N THR A 232 -6.41 -18.00 -8.46
CA THR A 232 -6.84 -16.78 -7.74
C THR A 232 -8.04 -16.15 -8.44
N VAL A 233 -7.96 -15.94 -9.76
CA VAL A 233 -9.07 -15.38 -10.56
C VAL A 233 -10.33 -16.26 -10.45
N THR A 234 -10.19 -17.59 -10.51
CA THR A 234 -11.36 -18.48 -10.38
C THR A 234 -12.01 -18.42 -9.00
N SER A 235 -11.20 -18.37 -7.92
CA SER A 235 -11.73 -18.26 -6.56
C SER A 235 -12.45 -16.94 -6.30
N GLU A 236 -11.96 -15.83 -6.85
CA GLU A 236 -12.62 -14.53 -6.78
C GLU A 236 -13.92 -14.47 -7.56
N MET A 237 -13.95 -15.04 -8.78
CA MET A 237 -15.18 -15.14 -9.56
C MET A 237 -16.26 -15.92 -8.79
N ILE A 238 -15.87 -16.95 -8.03
CA ILE A 238 -16.80 -17.72 -7.18
C ILE A 238 -17.26 -16.87 -5.99
N GLN A 239 -16.35 -16.17 -5.32
CA GLN A 239 -16.67 -15.32 -4.16
C GLN A 239 -17.64 -14.20 -4.54
N HIS A 240 -17.38 -13.46 -5.63
CA HIS A 240 -18.27 -12.41 -6.11
C HIS A 240 -19.68 -12.93 -6.46
N ASN A 241 -19.77 -14.12 -7.07
CA ASN A 241 -21.04 -14.79 -7.34
C ASN A 241 -21.79 -15.16 -6.04
N PHE A 242 -21.07 -15.59 -5.00
CA PHE A 242 -21.69 -15.91 -3.71
C PHE A 242 -22.24 -14.65 -3.02
N TYR A 243 -21.47 -13.55 -2.98
CA TYR A 243 -21.92 -12.28 -2.42
C TYR A 243 -23.14 -11.71 -3.14
N SER A 244 -23.15 -11.75 -4.49
CA SER A 244 -24.30 -11.30 -5.28
C SER A 244 -25.57 -12.11 -4.98
N ARG A 245 -25.47 -13.45 -4.88
CA ARG A 245 -26.60 -14.31 -4.53
C ARG A 245 -27.10 -14.05 -3.10
N CYS A 246 -26.20 -13.81 -2.14
CA CYS A 246 -26.57 -13.46 -0.77
C CYS A 246 -27.33 -12.13 -0.69
N ILE A 247 -26.89 -11.10 -1.42
CA ILE A 247 -27.58 -9.80 -1.46
C ILE A 247 -29.00 -9.96 -2.04
N ILE A 248 -29.17 -10.71 -3.13
CA ILE A 248 -30.50 -10.97 -3.72
C ILE A 248 -31.42 -11.66 -2.71
N VAL A 249 -30.92 -12.66 -1.97
CA VAL A 249 -31.71 -13.36 -0.95
C VAL A 249 -32.12 -12.42 0.19
N VAL A 250 -31.21 -11.57 0.66
CA VAL A 250 -31.51 -10.59 1.72
C VAL A 250 -32.52 -9.54 1.25
N VAL A 251 -32.37 -9.01 0.03
CA VAL A 251 -33.32 -8.05 -0.56
C VAL A 251 -34.68 -8.70 -0.78
N ALA A 252 -34.73 -9.95 -1.26
CA ALA A 252 -35.97 -10.69 -1.41
C ALA A 252 -36.64 -10.97 -0.05
N ALA A 253 -35.88 -11.37 0.97
CA ALA A 253 -36.39 -11.56 2.32
C ALA A 253 -36.91 -10.25 2.93
N ALA A 254 -36.20 -9.14 2.73
CA ALA A 254 -36.64 -7.82 3.15
C ALA A 254 -37.94 -7.42 2.43
N ALA A 255 -38.01 -7.59 1.10
CA ALA A 255 -39.21 -7.30 0.31
C ALA A 255 -40.41 -8.17 0.71
N MET A 256 -40.20 -9.46 0.97
CA MET A 256 -41.23 -10.37 1.48
C MET A 256 -41.71 -9.96 2.88
N SER A 257 -40.78 -9.58 3.77
CA SER A 257 -41.13 -9.10 5.11
C SER A 257 -41.91 -7.78 5.07
N TRP A 258 -41.55 -6.89 4.14
CA TRP A 258 -42.22 -5.61 3.94
C TRP A 258 -43.61 -5.80 3.36
N ARG A 259 -43.78 -6.65 2.34
CA ARG A 259 -45.10 -7.06 1.82
C ARG A 259 -45.97 -7.67 2.91
N ARG A 260 -45.42 -8.53 3.77
CA ARG A 260 -46.16 -9.15 4.87
C ARG A 260 -46.64 -8.11 5.89
N ARG A 261 -45.81 -7.12 6.23
CA ARG A 261 -46.19 -6.00 7.11
C ARG A 261 -47.22 -5.07 6.45
N TYR A 262 -47.06 -4.77 5.17
CA TYR A 262 -47.98 -3.91 4.42
C TYR A 262 -49.39 -4.52 4.31
N LEU A 263 -49.48 -5.82 4.03
CA LEU A 263 -50.76 -6.55 3.98
C LEU A 263 -51.42 -6.67 5.38
N LEU A 264 -50.64 -6.78 6.45
CA LEU A 264 -51.17 -6.80 7.82
C LEU A 264 -51.76 -5.44 8.25
N CYS A 265 -51.20 -4.33 7.77
CA CYS A 265 -51.74 -2.99 8.06
C CYS A 265 -53.03 -2.67 7.29
N HIS A 266 -53.25 -3.25 6.09
CA HIS A 266 -54.48 -3.05 5.31
C HIS A 266 -55.62 -4.02 5.65
N ALA A 267 -55.39 -5.01 6.51
CA ALA A 267 -56.44 -5.90 7.01
C ALA A 267 -57.20 -5.34 8.23
N TRP A 268 -56.82 -4.15 8.71
CA TRP A 268 -57.39 -3.46 9.88
C TRP A 268 -57.83 -2.02 9.56
N SER A 269 -58.35 -1.78 8.35
CA SER A 269 -59.07 -0.54 8.00
C SER A 269 -60.46 -0.84 7.49
#